data_AF-A0A6P8HUQ3-F1
#
_entry.id   AF-A0A6P8HUQ3-F1
#
_cell.length_a   1.000
_cell.length_b   1.000
_cell.length_c   1.000
_cell.angle_alpha   90.00
_cell.angle_beta   90.00
_cell.angle_gamma   90.00
#
_symmetry.space_group_name_H-M   'P 1'
#
loop_
_entity.id
_entity.type
_entity.pdbx_description
1 polymer ?
#
loop_
_entity_poly.entity_id
_entity_poly.type
_entity_poly.pdbx_seq_one_letter_code
_entity_poly.pdbx_strand_id
1 'polypeptide(L)'
;MMMVRNYIVFKYFFILLDICGEGWTYFNGFCYFTNSSCATWEAALSSCLSSNASLASITSQEENIYVQHKHGGETGWIGLQDRRSNGNFTWIDGTEVNFTYWAQIRTNKFSSDQNCVHTLGPSLGYLWKDVTCTACHTFTCKRGFPFISFSARFTNLGATGRFGPTSIGSHYDGQSNKGQVTLSSGIQIWRVPHTGSYRIEAVGASGGFDTEINTRIYRGRGAQIIGTFKLFKGELIKILVGQEGGSINAKGGSAGGGGGSFVVRNHNTPLIIAGGGAGIESATLRYSNADASVYTNGNANAGGTHWEGGRNGNGATAADSGNSGGGGGGFYSSGRSSTNFGGSQGRGGEGGKGFLQGGAGGRSYVNSVPGGFGGGGGAYGSTTGGGAGGGGGYSGGASGDNDVDSSGGGGGSFNIGIDQSNSCCYNDMGHGYVIVTSV
;
A
#
# COMPACT_ATOMS: atom_id res chain seq x y z
N MET A 1 8.87 -56.45 -17.00
CA MET A 1 9.41 -55.15 -17.46
C MET A 1 8.24 -54.22 -17.77
N MET A 2 7.93 -53.28 -16.88
CA MET A 2 7.37 -51.97 -17.24
C MET A 2 7.39 -51.10 -15.97
N MET A 3 8.32 -50.13 -15.96
CA MET A 3 8.40 -49.06 -14.97
C MET A 3 7.23 -48.10 -15.19
N VAL A 4 6.43 -47.84 -14.16
CA VAL A 4 5.57 -46.65 -14.12
C VAL A 4 6.35 -45.55 -13.41
N ARG A 5 6.67 -44.51 -14.17
CA ARG A 5 7.52 -43.37 -13.81
C ARG A 5 6.81 -42.45 -12.78
N ASN A 6 7.25 -42.50 -11.52
CA ASN A 6 6.93 -41.55 -10.44
C ASN A 6 7.72 -40.23 -10.59
N TYR A 7 7.28 -39.31 -11.46
CA TYR A 7 7.98 -38.02 -11.70
C TYR A 7 7.21 -36.79 -11.21
N ILE A 8 6.00 -36.93 -10.64
CA ILE A 8 5.15 -35.79 -10.25
C ILE A 8 5.29 -35.43 -8.76
N VAL A 9 5.64 -36.38 -7.89
CA VAL A 9 5.76 -36.12 -6.43
C VAL A 9 7.07 -35.39 -6.08
N PHE A 10 8.15 -35.58 -6.84
CA PHE A 10 9.45 -34.97 -6.54
C PHE A 10 9.55 -33.47 -6.90
N LYS A 11 8.64 -32.94 -7.73
CA LYS A 11 8.66 -31.54 -8.16
C LYS A 11 8.09 -30.56 -7.12
N TYR A 12 7.25 -31.04 -6.21
CA TYR A 12 6.68 -30.22 -5.12
C TYR A 12 7.60 -30.12 -3.89
N PHE A 13 8.53 -31.06 -3.72
CA PHE A 13 9.44 -31.06 -2.56
C PHE A 13 10.58 -30.03 -2.70
N PHE A 14 10.90 -29.60 -3.92
CA PHE A 14 11.99 -28.64 -4.20
C PHE A 14 11.60 -27.16 -4.07
N ILE A 15 10.38 -26.82 -3.65
CA ILE A 15 9.93 -25.40 -3.49
C ILE A 15 9.89 -24.95 -2.01
N LEU A 16 10.18 -25.83 -1.04
CA LEU A 16 10.05 -25.54 0.40
C LEU A 16 11.35 -25.26 1.16
N LEU A 17 12.52 -25.35 0.52
CA LEU A 17 13.82 -25.18 1.20
C LEU A 17 14.23 -23.73 1.51
N ASP A 18 13.44 -22.72 1.13
CA ASP A 18 13.86 -21.31 1.16
C ASP A 18 13.04 -20.38 2.07
N ILE A 19 12.04 -20.90 2.79
CA ILE A 19 11.12 -20.06 3.57
C ILE A 19 11.77 -19.59 4.88
N CYS A 20 12.43 -20.49 5.61
CA CYS A 20 12.98 -20.16 6.94
C CYS A 20 14.51 -19.98 6.98
N GLY A 21 15.17 -20.13 5.84
CA GLY A 21 16.63 -20.21 5.73
C GLY A 21 17.17 -21.61 6.07
N GLU A 22 18.46 -21.81 5.77
CA GLU A 22 19.14 -23.09 5.99
C GLU A 22 19.07 -23.54 7.46
N GLY A 23 18.72 -24.81 7.68
CA GLY A 23 18.58 -25.41 9.01
C GLY A 23 17.25 -25.16 9.72
N TRP A 24 16.43 -24.21 9.27
CA TRP A 24 15.12 -23.91 9.87
C TRP A 24 13.98 -24.58 9.11
N THR A 25 12.90 -24.90 9.81
CA THR A 25 11.72 -25.56 9.24
C THR A 25 10.46 -24.76 9.51
N TYR A 26 9.63 -24.60 8.48
CA TYR A 26 8.38 -23.84 8.55
C TYR A 26 7.24 -24.69 9.11
N PHE A 27 6.46 -24.10 10.03
CA PHE A 27 5.20 -24.64 10.48
C PHE A 27 4.25 -23.51 10.89
N ASN A 28 3.03 -23.52 10.36
CA ASN A 28 1.93 -22.63 10.74
C ASN A 28 2.29 -21.14 10.92
N GLY A 29 3.05 -20.56 9.99
CA GLY A 29 3.42 -19.13 10.04
C GLY A 29 4.66 -18.79 10.87
N PHE A 30 5.37 -19.79 11.39
CA PHE A 30 6.59 -19.61 12.16
C PHE A 30 7.73 -20.46 11.63
N CYS A 31 8.96 -20.06 11.98
CA CYS A 31 10.17 -20.81 11.67
C CYS A 31 10.73 -21.44 12.95
N TYR A 32 11.06 -22.72 12.86
CA TYR A 32 11.55 -23.51 13.98
C TYR A 32 12.92 -24.11 13.67
N PHE A 33 13.83 -24.02 14.65
CA PHE A 33 15.14 -24.65 14.61
C PHE A 33 15.33 -25.46 15.88
N THR A 34 15.69 -26.73 15.73
CA THR A 34 15.93 -27.61 16.88
C THR A 34 17.41 -27.88 16.98
N ASN A 35 17.96 -27.59 18.16
CA ASN A 35 19.33 -27.96 18.48
C ASN A 35 19.30 -29.29 19.23
N SER A 36 19.97 -30.29 18.66
CA SER A 36 20.09 -31.63 19.24
C SER A 36 21.13 -31.71 20.35
N SER A 37 21.99 -30.70 20.53
CA SER A 37 22.87 -30.61 21.70
C SER A 37 22.09 -30.08 22.89
N CYS A 38 22.17 -30.79 24.02
CA CYS A 38 21.48 -30.35 25.23
C CYS A 38 22.16 -29.12 25.85
N ALA A 39 21.36 -28.28 26.50
CA ALA A 39 21.83 -27.09 27.20
C ALA A 39 20.97 -26.82 28.45
N THR A 40 21.45 -25.96 29.34
CA THR A 40 20.58 -25.35 30.38
C THR A 40 19.54 -24.44 29.73
N TRP A 41 18.44 -24.16 30.42
CA TRP A 41 17.37 -23.34 29.86
C TRP A 41 17.85 -21.94 29.46
N GLU A 42 18.68 -21.28 30.29
CA GLU A 42 19.27 -19.98 29.97
C GLU A 42 20.22 -20.02 28.77
N ALA A 43 21.04 -21.08 28.66
CA ALA A 43 21.96 -21.24 27.53
C ALA A 43 21.18 -21.51 26.22
N ALA A 44 20.11 -22.31 26.30
CA ALA A 44 19.20 -22.56 25.19
C ALA A 44 18.50 -21.27 24.72
N LEU A 45 17.98 -20.47 25.65
CA LEU A 45 17.40 -19.16 25.35
C LEU A 45 18.42 -18.24 24.69
N SER A 46 19.63 -18.15 25.24
CA SER A 46 20.71 -17.33 24.68
C SER A 46 21.08 -17.76 23.26
N SER A 47 21.09 -19.07 22.99
CA SER A 47 21.28 -19.62 21.65
C SER A 47 20.17 -19.19 20.69
N CYS A 48 18.90 -19.28 21.10
CA CYS A 48 17.79 -18.81 20.26
C CYS A 48 17.86 -17.30 19.98
N LEU A 49 18.16 -16.50 21.00
CA LEU A 49 18.28 -15.05 20.87
C LEU A 49 19.40 -14.64 19.90
N SER A 50 20.51 -15.39 19.87
CA SER A 50 21.60 -15.15 18.89
C SER A 50 21.16 -15.30 17.43
N SER A 51 20.02 -15.94 17.18
CA SER A 51 19.42 -16.15 15.85
C SER A 51 18.13 -15.34 15.63
N ASN A 52 17.92 -14.26 16.40
CA ASN A 52 16.68 -13.46 16.42
C ASN A 52 15.42 -14.32 16.63
N ALA A 53 15.52 -15.30 17.53
CA ALA A 53 14.45 -16.21 17.90
C ALA A 53 14.30 -16.26 19.43
N SER A 54 13.29 -16.97 19.90
CA SER A 54 13.10 -17.29 21.31
C SER A 54 12.92 -18.80 21.49
N LEU A 55 12.98 -19.31 22.72
CA LEU A 55 12.51 -20.67 22.99
C LEU A 55 11.03 -20.80 22.61
N ALA A 56 10.65 -21.93 22.01
CA ALA A 56 9.34 -22.06 21.40
C ALA A 56 8.18 -21.88 22.39
N SER A 57 7.28 -20.95 22.06
CA SER A 57 5.91 -20.92 22.57
C SER A 57 5.04 -21.93 21.85
N ILE A 58 4.10 -22.56 22.57
CA ILE A 58 3.15 -23.53 22.02
C ILE A 58 1.73 -23.06 22.30
N THR A 59 0.96 -22.87 21.24
CA THR A 59 -0.38 -22.25 21.26
C THR A 59 -1.49 -23.17 20.76
N SER A 60 -1.16 -24.40 20.36
CA SER A 60 -2.11 -25.40 19.86
C SER A 60 -1.57 -26.82 20.06
N GLN A 61 -2.48 -27.81 20.01
CA GLN A 61 -2.09 -29.21 20.10
C GLN A 61 -1.25 -29.65 18.89
N GLU A 62 -1.54 -29.13 17.70
CA GLU A 62 -0.81 -29.42 16.47
C GLU A 62 0.63 -28.90 16.56
N GLU A 63 0.82 -27.70 17.09
CA GLU A 63 2.15 -27.14 17.37
C GLU A 63 2.89 -27.94 18.44
N ASN A 64 2.19 -28.40 19.49
CA ASN A 64 2.76 -29.24 20.53
C ASN A 64 3.36 -30.54 19.95
N ILE A 65 2.58 -31.21 19.11
CA ILE A 65 3.00 -32.44 18.43
C ILE A 65 4.17 -32.13 17.48
N TYR A 66 4.11 -31.04 16.72
CA TYR A 66 5.15 -30.65 15.76
C TYR A 66 6.50 -30.41 16.45
N VAL A 67 6.53 -29.57 17.49
CA VAL A 67 7.75 -29.23 18.23
C VAL A 67 8.36 -30.48 18.86
N GLN A 68 7.55 -31.34 19.48
CA GLN A 68 8.05 -32.55 20.14
C GLN A 68 8.59 -33.60 19.18
N HIS A 69 8.03 -33.73 17.97
CA HIS A 69 8.61 -34.61 16.96
C HIS A 69 10.02 -34.18 16.52
N LYS A 70 10.32 -32.88 16.57
CA LYS A 70 11.66 -32.38 16.22
C LYS A 70 12.73 -32.80 17.22
N HIS A 71 12.35 -33.10 18.46
CA HIS A 71 13.25 -33.61 19.49
C HIS A 71 13.58 -35.10 19.31
N GLY A 72 13.07 -35.77 18.27
CA GLY A 72 13.42 -37.18 17.98
C GLY A 72 12.94 -38.16 19.05
N GLY A 73 11.98 -37.77 19.88
CA GLY A 73 11.49 -38.56 21.01
C GLY A 73 12.21 -38.28 22.34
N GLU A 74 13.18 -37.37 22.35
CA GLU A 74 13.83 -36.91 23.57
C GLU A 74 13.07 -35.76 24.25
N THR A 75 13.46 -35.46 25.49
CA THR A 75 12.96 -34.30 26.21
C THR A 75 13.56 -33.00 25.68
N GLY A 76 12.72 -31.98 25.54
CA GLY A 76 13.13 -30.71 24.93
C GLY A 76 12.58 -29.48 25.65
N TRP A 77 13.43 -28.47 25.86
CA TRP A 77 13.05 -27.18 26.42
C TRP A 77 12.07 -26.42 25.52
N ILE A 78 11.10 -25.79 26.18
CA ILE A 78 10.18 -24.81 25.60
C ILE A 78 10.26 -23.50 26.37
N GLY A 79 9.67 -22.43 25.82
CA GLY A 79 9.79 -21.08 26.37
C GLY A 79 8.97 -20.80 27.64
N LEU A 80 8.23 -21.78 28.16
CA LEU A 80 7.35 -21.61 29.30
C LEU A 80 8.17 -21.65 30.60
N GLN A 81 7.92 -20.69 31.48
CA GLN A 81 8.63 -20.54 32.76
C GLN A 81 7.81 -19.74 33.77
N ASP A 82 8.08 -19.90 35.06
CA ASP A 82 7.45 -19.16 36.17
C ASP A 82 8.49 -18.55 37.13
N ARG A 83 9.74 -18.36 36.65
CA ARG A 83 10.88 -17.82 37.43
C ARG A 83 10.63 -16.44 38.04
N ARG A 84 9.70 -15.66 37.48
CA ARG A 84 9.32 -14.33 38.00
C ARG A 84 8.36 -14.41 39.17
N SER A 85 7.51 -15.42 39.21
CA SER A 85 6.45 -15.60 40.20
C SER A 85 6.04 -17.06 40.20
N ASN A 86 6.47 -17.78 41.24
CA ASN A 86 6.23 -19.22 41.38
C ASN A 86 4.74 -19.56 41.22
N GLY A 87 4.44 -20.50 40.33
CA GLY A 87 3.07 -20.90 39.97
C GLY A 87 2.39 -20.03 38.90
N ASN A 88 3.02 -18.96 38.43
CA ASN A 88 2.51 -18.11 37.34
C ASN A 88 3.36 -18.28 36.06
N PHE A 89 3.02 -19.31 35.28
CA PHE A 89 3.71 -19.63 34.05
C PHE A 89 3.44 -18.61 32.94
N THR A 90 4.50 -18.16 32.27
CA THR A 90 4.45 -17.23 31.14
C THR A 90 5.44 -17.65 30.06
N TRP A 91 5.10 -17.40 28.79
CA TRP A 91 6.03 -17.61 27.69
C TRP A 91 7.09 -16.51 27.66
N ILE A 92 8.37 -16.89 27.53
CA ILE A 92 9.48 -15.93 27.53
C ILE A 92 9.47 -14.99 26.32
N ASP A 93 8.80 -15.37 25.22
CA ASP A 93 8.61 -14.53 24.03
C ASP A 93 7.44 -13.52 24.16
N GLY A 94 6.73 -13.51 25.30
CA GLY A 94 5.59 -12.64 25.56
C GLY A 94 4.25 -13.13 24.99
N THR A 95 4.21 -14.31 24.37
CA THR A 95 2.96 -14.92 23.89
C THR A 95 2.01 -15.16 25.07
N GLU A 96 0.71 -14.97 24.83
CA GLU A 96 -0.32 -15.26 25.83
C GLU A 96 -0.41 -16.78 26.11
N VAL A 97 -0.55 -17.17 27.38
CA VAL A 97 -0.71 -18.58 27.76
C VAL A 97 -2.18 -18.97 27.62
N ASN A 98 -2.57 -19.38 26.41
CA ASN A 98 -3.93 -19.85 26.09
C ASN A 98 -4.03 -21.37 25.87
N PHE A 99 -2.90 -22.07 25.88
CA PHE A 99 -2.79 -23.51 25.69
C PHE A 99 -1.76 -24.08 26.66
N THR A 100 -2.12 -25.17 27.35
CA THR A 100 -1.19 -25.91 28.23
C THR A 100 -1.41 -27.41 28.11
N TYR A 101 -0.36 -28.21 28.35
CA TYR A 101 -0.43 -29.66 28.18
C TYR A 101 0.37 -30.43 29.25
N TRP A 102 0.09 -30.15 30.52
CA TRP A 102 0.83 -30.68 31.67
C TRP A 102 0.61 -32.18 31.92
N ALA A 103 1.67 -32.88 32.32
CA ALA A 103 1.55 -34.23 32.87
C ALA A 103 0.74 -34.23 34.18
N GLN A 104 -0.12 -35.23 34.36
CA GLN A 104 -0.81 -35.43 35.64
C GLN A 104 0.19 -35.90 36.70
N ILE A 105 0.66 -34.98 37.55
CA ILE A 105 1.50 -35.33 38.69
C ILE A 105 0.59 -35.62 39.89
N ARG A 106 0.76 -36.80 40.50
CA ARG A 106 -0.02 -37.29 41.65
C ARG A 106 0.27 -36.58 42.99
N THR A 107 0.98 -35.47 43.02
CA THR A 107 1.32 -34.74 44.27
C THR A 107 1.47 -33.24 44.00
N ASN A 108 0.56 -32.43 44.56
CA ASN A 108 0.48 -30.96 44.46
C ASN A 108 1.65 -30.22 45.13
N LYS A 109 2.87 -30.28 44.60
CA LYS A 109 3.93 -29.31 44.92
C LYS A 109 4.82 -29.07 43.70
N PHE A 110 4.54 -28.00 42.96
CA PHE A 110 5.56 -27.30 42.17
C PHE A 110 6.64 -26.91 43.17
N SER A 111 7.81 -27.53 43.09
CA SER A 111 8.91 -27.22 44.01
C SER A 111 9.47 -25.84 43.64
N SER A 112 9.89 -25.04 44.62
CA SER A 112 10.39 -23.67 44.41
C SER A 112 11.61 -23.57 43.47
N ASP A 113 12.22 -24.70 43.16
CA ASP A 113 13.47 -24.81 42.39
C ASP A 113 13.24 -25.33 40.95
N GLN A 114 11.98 -25.53 40.53
CA GLN A 114 11.60 -26.10 39.23
C GLN A 114 10.86 -25.08 38.36
N ASN A 115 11.57 -24.04 37.92
CA ASN A 115 10.93 -22.88 37.31
C ASN A 115 10.92 -22.88 35.76
N CYS A 116 11.32 -23.97 35.12
CA CYS A 116 11.47 -24.10 33.67
C CYS A 116 10.78 -25.35 33.14
N VAL A 117 10.26 -25.30 31.91
CA VAL A 117 9.40 -26.36 31.38
C VAL A 117 10.04 -27.08 30.21
N HIS A 118 10.02 -28.41 30.28
CA HIS A 118 10.39 -29.27 29.16
C HIS A 118 9.23 -30.16 28.72
N THR A 119 9.36 -30.67 27.50
CA THR A 119 8.44 -31.64 26.90
C THR A 119 8.88 -33.07 27.20
N LEU A 120 7.93 -33.99 27.32
CA LEU A 120 8.16 -35.39 27.67
C LEU A 120 8.22 -36.34 26.47
N GLY A 121 7.89 -35.85 25.27
CA GLY A 121 7.98 -36.62 24.03
C GLY A 121 6.76 -37.52 23.74
N PRO A 122 6.75 -38.16 22.55
CA PRO A 122 5.62 -38.97 22.06
C PRO A 122 5.28 -40.16 22.96
N SER A 123 6.27 -40.80 23.58
CA SER A 123 6.08 -41.99 24.44
C SER A 123 5.32 -41.68 25.73
N LEU A 124 5.33 -40.41 26.15
CA LEU A 124 4.61 -39.91 27.31
C LEU A 124 3.46 -38.99 26.89
N GLY A 125 2.90 -39.24 25.70
CA GLY A 125 1.68 -38.60 25.23
C GLY A 125 1.82 -37.10 24.96
N TYR A 126 3.02 -36.61 24.66
CA TYR A 126 3.29 -35.18 24.38
C TYR A 126 3.08 -34.25 25.58
N LEU A 127 3.13 -34.78 26.80
CA LEU A 127 2.93 -34.03 28.04
C LEU A 127 4.12 -33.12 28.39
N TRP A 128 3.89 -32.12 29.24
CA TRP A 128 4.91 -31.19 29.73
C TRP A 128 5.18 -31.40 31.22
N LYS A 129 6.37 -30.98 31.65
CA LYS A 129 6.77 -31.04 33.06
C LYS A 129 7.66 -29.85 33.44
N ASP A 130 7.48 -29.35 34.65
CA ASP A 130 8.36 -28.38 35.28
C ASP A 130 9.60 -29.08 35.88
N VAL A 131 10.77 -28.49 35.65
CA VAL A 131 12.06 -29.03 36.04
C VAL A 131 13.03 -27.89 36.38
N THR A 132 14.14 -28.23 37.04
CA THR A 132 15.17 -27.25 37.37
C THR A 132 15.83 -26.72 36.10
N CYS A 133 15.92 -25.40 35.97
CA CYS A 133 16.43 -24.71 34.76
C CYS A 133 17.88 -25.10 34.39
N THR A 134 18.64 -25.63 35.34
CA THR A 134 20.03 -26.10 35.14
C THR A 134 20.12 -27.51 34.55
N ALA A 135 19.01 -28.21 34.36
CA ALA A 135 18.99 -29.51 33.69
C ALA A 135 19.43 -29.38 32.21
N CYS A 136 19.96 -30.47 31.64
CA CYS A 136 20.39 -30.50 30.24
C CYS A 136 19.30 -31.14 29.38
N HIS A 137 18.66 -30.35 28.53
CA HIS A 137 17.70 -30.83 27.53
C HIS A 137 18.00 -30.24 26.16
N THR A 138 17.60 -30.94 25.09
CA THR A 138 17.57 -30.37 23.73
C THR A 138 16.61 -29.18 23.70
N PHE A 139 16.59 -28.36 22.65
CA PHE A 139 15.71 -27.20 22.62
C PHE A 139 15.28 -26.81 21.22
N THR A 140 14.09 -26.25 21.11
CA THR A 140 13.56 -25.74 19.85
C THR A 140 13.38 -24.23 19.95
N CYS A 141 14.06 -23.51 19.06
CA CYS A 141 13.87 -22.09 18.85
C CYS A 141 12.68 -21.86 17.93
N LYS A 142 11.86 -20.86 18.25
CA LYS A 142 10.79 -20.34 17.41
C LYS A 142 11.07 -18.87 17.15
N ARG A 143 10.99 -18.48 15.89
CA ARG A 143 10.88 -17.08 15.51
C ARG A 143 9.64 -16.90 14.68
N GLY A 144 9.06 -15.70 14.73
CA GLY A 144 8.16 -15.26 13.69
C GLY A 144 8.76 -15.59 12.34
N PHE A 145 7.94 -16.04 11.40
CA PHE A 145 8.36 -15.96 10.00
C PHE A 145 8.94 -14.56 9.79
N PRO A 146 10.11 -14.39 9.13
CA PRO A 146 10.51 -13.07 8.69
C PRO A 146 9.54 -12.64 7.58
N PHE A 147 8.30 -12.33 7.93
CA PHE A 147 7.72 -11.12 7.41
C PHE A 147 8.64 -10.02 7.97
N ILE A 148 9.67 -9.67 7.21
CA ILE A 148 9.83 -8.23 7.02
C ILE A 148 8.43 -7.82 6.56
N SER A 149 7.63 -7.22 7.44
CA SER A 149 6.35 -6.67 7.04
C SER A 149 6.69 -5.76 5.88
N PHE A 150 6.29 -6.19 4.68
CA PHE A 150 6.62 -5.40 3.50
C PHE A 150 5.83 -4.12 3.69
N SER A 151 6.53 -3.01 3.85
CA SER A 151 5.92 -1.69 3.94
C SER A 151 6.72 -0.76 3.06
N ALA A 152 6.05 -0.20 2.07
CA ALA A 152 6.66 0.71 1.11
C ALA A 152 5.73 1.89 0.83
N ARG A 153 6.29 3.09 0.82
CA ARG A 153 5.60 4.32 0.43
C ARG A 153 6.12 4.79 -0.93
N PHE A 154 5.29 4.60 -1.94
CA PHE A 154 5.52 5.16 -3.28
C PHE A 154 5.10 6.62 -3.30
N THR A 155 5.98 7.49 -3.79
CA THR A 155 5.80 8.94 -3.85
C THR A 155 6.02 9.42 -5.29
N ASN A 156 5.91 10.72 -5.51
CA ASN A 156 6.28 11.40 -6.75
C ASN A 156 7.79 11.38 -7.05
N LEU A 157 8.64 10.79 -6.19
CA LEU A 157 10.11 10.73 -6.36
C LEU A 157 10.73 12.13 -6.59
N GLY A 158 10.21 13.14 -5.90
CA GLY A 158 10.66 14.54 -6.01
C GLY A 158 10.21 15.26 -7.29
N ALA A 159 9.48 14.62 -8.20
CA ALA A 159 9.01 15.24 -9.42
C ALA A 159 7.77 16.11 -9.21
N THR A 160 7.65 17.19 -9.98
CA THR A 160 6.50 18.10 -9.95
C THR A 160 6.08 18.51 -11.36
N GLY A 161 4.86 19.04 -11.48
CA GLY A 161 4.28 19.49 -12.74
C GLY A 161 3.59 18.37 -13.53
N ARG A 162 3.62 18.49 -14.86
CA ARG A 162 2.81 17.64 -15.76
C ARG A 162 3.37 16.24 -16.00
N PHE A 163 4.67 16.06 -15.84
CA PHE A 163 5.35 14.80 -16.14
C PHE A 163 5.76 14.11 -14.85
N GLY A 164 5.71 12.79 -14.86
CA GLY A 164 6.16 11.99 -13.73
C GLY A 164 7.69 11.96 -13.63
N PRO A 165 8.21 11.28 -12.60
CA PRO A 165 9.64 11.22 -12.33
C PRO A 165 10.44 10.53 -13.44
N THR A 166 11.71 10.91 -13.54
CA THR A 166 12.68 10.35 -14.51
C THR A 166 13.73 9.44 -13.89
N SER A 167 13.86 9.45 -12.56
CA SER A 167 14.79 8.58 -11.81
C SER A 167 14.26 8.21 -10.43
N ILE A 168 14.65 7.04 -9.92
CA ILE A 168 14.32 6.58 -8.55
C ILE A 168 15.28 7.18 -7.51
N GLY A 169 16.55 7.38 -7.86
CA GLY A 169 17.56 7.91 -6.93
C GLY A 169 17.65 7.11 -5.63
N SER A 170 17.84 7.82 -4.51
CA SER A 170 17.89 7.27 -3.14
C SER A 170 16.52 7.26 -2.43
N HIS A 171 15.42 7.58 -3.11
CA HIS A 171 14.10 7.76 -2.48
C HIS A 171 13.55 6.50 -1.78
N TYR A 172 14.06 5.31 -2.14
CA TYR A 172 13.72 4.03 -1.52
C TYR A 172 14.81 3.44 -0.63
N ASP A 173 15.86 4.18 -0.33
CA ASP A 173 16.83 3.74 0.66
C ASP A 173 16.18 3.57 2.03
N GLY A 174 16.43 2.43 2.67
CA GLY A 174 15.84 2.07 3.95
C GLY A 174 14.39 1.57 3.90
N GLN A 175 13.75 1.52 2.73
CA GLN A 175 12.40 0.96 2.57
C GLN A 175 12.43 -0.49 2.08
N SER A 176 11.36 -1.26 2.37
CA SER A 176 11.25 -2.68 1.97
C SER A 176 11.23 -2.89 0.45
N ASN A 177 10.98 -1.85 -0.34
CA ASN A 177 10.98 -1.87 -1.80
C ASN A 177 12.33 -1.47 -2.43
N LYS A 178 13.40 -1.27 -1.66
CA LYS A 178 14.75 -0.98 -2.19
C LYS A 178 15.17 -2.05 -3.20
N GLY A 179 15.55 -1.61 -4.40
CA GLY A 179 15.99 -2.50 -5.49
C GLY A 179 14.88 -3.33 -6.16
N GLN A 180 13.60 -3.14 -5.79
CA GLN A 180 12.46 -3.89 -6.33
C GLN A 180 11.59 -3.07 -7.30
N VAL A 181 11.97 -1.82 -7.56
CA VAL A 181 11.21 -0.87 -8.37
C VAL A 181 12.03 -0.46 -9.58
N THR A 182 11.41 -0.49 -10.75
CA THR A 182 11.93 0.11 -11.98
C THR A 182 11.02 1.26 -12.41
N LEU A 183 11.49 2.13 -13.29
CA LEU A 183 10.75 3.33 -13.69
C LEU A 183 10.62 3.37 -15.21
N SER A 184 9.41 3.64 -15.71
CA SER A 184 9.12 3.79 -17.13
C SER A 184 8.13 4.93 -17.33
N SER A 185 8.57 6.01 -17.97
CA SER A 185 7.72 7.17 -18.31
C SER A 185 6.97 7.76 -17.10
N GLY A 186 7.64 7.88 -15.95
CA GLY A 186 7.03 8.35 -14.70
C GLY A 186 6.20 7.32 -13.93
N ILE A 187 5.97 6.13 -14.49
CA ILE A 187 5.26 5.03 -13.85
C ILE A 187 6.27 4.09 -13.21
N GLN A 188 6.05 3.80 -11.94
CA GLN A 188 6.89 2.93 -11.13
C GLN A 188 6.39 1.50 -11.26
N ILE A 189 7.27 0.57 -11.62
CA ILE A 189 6.95 -0.83 -11.81
C ILE A 189 7.59 -1.59 -10.67
N TRP A 190 6.77 -1.97 -9.69
CA TRP A 190 7.17 -2.74 -8.51
C TRP A 190 6.94 -4.23 -8.74
N ARG A 191 7.94 -5.05 -8.40
CA ARG A 191 7.84 -6.51 -8.41
C ARG A 191 7.48 -7.01 -7.01
N VAL A 192 6.35 -7.69 -6.88
CA VAL A 192 5.86 -8.24 -5.61
C VAL A 192 6.87 -9.27 -5.07
N PRO A 193 7.39 -9.11 -3.84
CA PRO A 193 8.46 -9.96 -3.32
C PRO A 193 7.95 -11.32 -2.82
N HIS A 194 6.73 -11.39 -2.31
CA HIS A 194 6.12 -12.59 -1.73
C HIS A 194 4.63 -12.71 -2.09
N THR A 195 4.12 -13.93 -2.21
CA THR A 195 2.68 -14.14 -2.39
C THR A 195 1.97 -13.92 -1.07
N GLY A 196 0.91 -13.11 -1.05
CA GLY A 196 0.18 -12.81 0.18
C GLY A 196 -0.94 -11.78 0.00
N SER A 197 -1.52 -11.39 1.13
CA SER A 197 -2.46 -10.28 1.19
C SER A 197 -1.70 -8.97 1.41
N TYR A 198 -2.11 -7.93 0.70
CA TYR A 198 -1.52 -6.60 0.78
C TYR A 198 -2.63 -5.56 0.95
N ARG A 199 -2.51 -4.75 1.99
CA ARG A 199 -3.32 -3.54 2.16
C ARG A 199 -2.67 -2.40 1.39
N ILE A 200 -3.42 -1.82 0.47
CA ILE A 200 -2.97 -0.73 -0.40
C ILE A 200 -3.81 0.50 -0.11
N GLU A 201 -3.14 1.59 0.27
CA GLU A 201 -3.71 2.94 0.37
C GLU A 201 -3.22 3.77 -0.82
N ALA A 202 -4.14 4.28 -1.61
CA ALA A 202 -3.85 5.22 -2.69
C ALA A 202 -4.44 6.59 -2.36
N VAL A 203 -3.64 7.64 -2.51
CA VAL A 203 -4.05 9.03 -2.28
C VAL A 203 -3.79 9.86 -3.51
N GLY A 204 -4.83 10.53 -4.02
CA GLY A 204 -4.73 11.46 -5.15
C GLY A 204 -4.13 12.80 -4.73
N ALA A 205 -3.61 13.57 -5.68
CA ALA A 205 -3.03 14.88 -5.41
C ALA A 205 -4.11 15.98 -5.24
N SER A 206 -3.77 17.06 -4.55
CA SER A 206 -4.60 18.27 -4.53
C SER A 206 -4.51 19.02 -5.86
N GLY A 207 -5.56 19.78 -6.20
CA GLY A 207 -5.51 20.75 -7.28
C GLY A 207 -4.54 21.90 -7.02
N GLY A 208 -4.26 22.67 -8.06
CA GLY A 208 -3.55 23.93 -7.93
C GLY A 208 -4.44 25.03 -7.36
N PHE A 209 -3.83 26.15 -7.01
CA PHE A 209 -4.49 27.36 -6.49
C PHE A 209 -3.81 28.62 -7.07
N ASP A 210 -4.50 29.75 -6.98
CA ASP A 210 -4.03 31.06 -7.46
C ASP A 210 -3.47 31.94 -6.32
N THR A 211 -3.23 33.23 -6.57
CA THR A 211 -2.63 34.16 -5.59
C THR A 211 -3.59 34.73 -4.55
N GLU A 212 -4.90 34.52 -4.69
CA GLU A 212 -5.88 35.08 -3.76
C GLU A 212 -5.79 34.43 -2.38
N ILE A 213 -6.03 35.21 -1.33
CA ILE A 213 -5.67 34.87 0.07
C ILE A 213 -6.26 33.53 0.55
N ASN A 214 -7.42 33.13 0.01
CA ASN A 214 -8.15 31.93 0.46
C ASN A 214 -8.18 30.78 -0.55
N THR A 215 -7.61 30.95 -1.74
CA THR A 215 -7.74 29.92 -2.79
C THR A 215 -6.90 28.68 -2.47
N ARG A 216 -5.79 28.85 -1.74
CA ARG A 216 -5.03 27.73 -1.17
C ARG A 216 -5.85 26.80 -0.27
N ILE A 217 -6.81 27.35 0.48
CA ILE A 217 -7.67 26.55 1.36
C ILE A 217 -8.94 26.05 0.67
N TYR A 218 -9.26 26.50 -0.55
CA TYR A 218 -10.48 26.10 -1.27
C TYR A 218 -10.23 25.22 -2.50
N ARG A 219 -8.97 24.99 -2.87
CA ARG A 219 -8.61 24.05 -3.92
C ARG A 219 -9.25 22.68 -3.72
N GLY A 220 -9.45 21.99 -4.84
CA GLY A 220 -9.92 20.61 -4.83
C GLY A 220 -8.93 19.70 -4.13
N ARG A 221 -9.44 18.85 -3.24
CA ARG A 221 -8.65 17.88 -2.47
C ARG A 221 -8.65 16.51 -3.17
N GLY A 222 -7.54 15.78 -3.04
CA GLY A 222 -7.46 14.40 -3.52
C GLY A 222 -8.22 13.42 -2.62
N ALA A 223 -8.65 12.29 -3.18
CA ALA A 223 -9.31 11.22 -2.41
C ALA A 223 -8.28 10.28 -1.76
N GLN A 224 -8.67 9.61 -0.69
CA GLN A 224 -7.96 8.46 -0.11
C GLN A 224 -8.81 7.21 -0.30
N ILE A 225 -8.22 6.19 -0.93
CA ILE A 225 -8.90 4.94 -1.27
C ILE A 225 -8.04 3.80 -0.74
N ILE A 226 -8.62 2.95 0.10
CA ILE A 226 -7.90 1.85 0.76
C ILE A 226 -8.60 0.53 0.49
N GLY A 227 -7.86 -0.53 0.20
CA GLY A 227 -8.39 -1.88 0.07
C GLY A 227 -7.33 -2.95 0.28
N THR A 228 -7.77 -4.19 0.49
CA THR A 228 -6.90 -5.37 0.63
C THR A 228 -6.97 -6.23 -0.63
N PHE A 229 -5.81 -6.68 -1.11
CA PHE A 229 -5.65 -7.40 -2.36
C PHE A 229 -4.73 -8.61 -2.19
N LYS A 230 -5.07 -9.72 -2.85
CA LYS A 230 -4.16 -10.88 -2.96
C LYS A 230 -3.21 -10.66 -4.12
N LEU A 231 -1.90 -10.57 -3.84
CA LEU A 231 -0.85 -10.40 -4.83
C LEU A 231 0.06 -11.62 -4.85
N PHE A 232 0.70 -11.89 -6.00
CA PHE A 232 1.55 -13.06 -6.19
C PHE A 232 3.01 -12.68 -6.36
N LYS A 233 3.92 -13.46 -5.77
CA LYS A 233 5.37 -13.28 -5.95
C LYS A 233 5.72 -13.16 -7.44
N GLY A 234 6.50 -12.14 -7.78
CA GLY A 234 6.96 -11.88 -9.14
C GLY A 234 5.97 -11.09 -10.00
N GLU A 235 4.74 -10.88 -9.55
CA GLU A 235 3.75 -10.02 -10.21
C GLU A 235 4.29 -8.59 -10.34
N LEU A 236 4.03 -7.95 -11.48
CA LEU A 236 4.42 -6.57 -11.75
C LEU A 236 3.22 -5.66 -11.53
N ILE A 237 3.39 -4.70 -10.62
CA ILE A 237 2.39 -3.69 -10.28
C ILE A 237 2.89 -2.33 -10.76
N LYS A 238 2.11 -1.68 -11.63
CA LYS A 238 2.32 -0.32 -12.11
C LYS A 238 1.72 0.65 -11.10
N ILE A 239 2.54 1.56 -10.61
CA ILE A 239 2.18 2.58 -9.64
C ILE A 239 2.48 3.95 -10.25
N LEU A 240 1.43 4.72 -10.50
CA LEU A 240 1.51 6.12 -10.89
C LEU A 240 1.10 6.95 -9.67
N VAL A 241 1.96 7.87 -9.23
CA VAL A 241 1.64 8.77 -8.11
C VAL A 241 1.25 10.14 -8.66
N GLY A 242 0.05 10.58 -8.31
CA GLY A 242 -0.47 11.87 -8.74
C GLY A 242 0.37 13.04 -8.25
N GLN A 243 0.57 14.05 -9.07
CA GLN A 243 1.25 15.29 -8.70
C GLN A 243 0.23 16.41 -8.53
N GLU A 244 0.56 17.37 -7.66
CA GLU A 244 -0.22 18.59 -7.45
C GLU A 244 -0.39 19.35 -8.78
N GLY A 245 -1.57 19.93 -8.99
CA GLY A 245 -1.79 20.86 -10.11
C GLY A 245 -0.89 22.09 -9.97
N GLY A 246 -0.40 22.64 -11.10
CA GLY A 246 0.67 23.64 -11.15
C GLY A 246 0.65 24.64 -10.01
N SER A 247 1.58 24.47 -9.06
CA SER A 247 1.61 25.16 -7.78
C SER A 247 2.02 26.62 -7.99
N ILE A 248 1.04 27.52 -7.90
CA ILE A 248 1.10 29.00 -7.97
C ILE A 248 0.97 29.58 -9.38
N ASN A 249 -0.23 30.05 -9.71
CA ASN A 249 -0.38 31.08 -10.74
C ASN A 249 0.06 32.44 -10.18
N ALA A 250 1.33 32.82 -10.35
CA ALA A 250 1.86 34.08 -9.81
C ALA A 250 1.35 35.35 -10.52
N LYS A 251 0.46 35.22 -11.51
CA LYS A 251 0.03 36.33 -12.38
C LYS A 251 -1.47 36.39 -12.66
N GLY A 252 -2.29 35.43 -12.24
CA GLY A 252 -3.67 35.30 -12.67
C GLY A 252 -4.54 34.37 -11.84
N GLY A 253 -5.83 34.31 -12.18
CA GLY A 253 -6.88 33.81 -11.31
C GLY A 253 -7.18 32.32 -11.37
N SER A 254 -6.50 31.48 -12.18
CA SER A 254 -6.86 30.05 -12.30
C SER A 254 -5.71 29.05 -12.29
N ALA A 255 -6.02 27.81 -11.89
CA ALA A 255 -5.04 26.75 -11.67
C ALA A 255 -5.42 25.38 -12.26
N GLY A 256 -4.40 24.56 -12.53
CA GLY A 256 -4.57 23.21 -13.07
C GLY A 256 -5.08 22.19 -12.05
N GLY A 257 -5.68 21.11 -12.54
CA GLY A 257 -6.14 20.01 -11.70
C GLY A 257 -5.00 19.13 -11.18
N GLY A 258 -5.18 18.53 -10.02
CA GLY A 258 -4.30 17.53 -9.44
C GLY A 258 -4.45 16.19 -10.15
N GLY A 259 -3.37 15.41 -10.21
CA GLY A 259 -3.42 14.08 -10.79
C GLY A 259 -3.92 12.99 -9.84
N GLY A 260 -4.52 11.96 -10.41
CA GLY A 260 -4.88 10.75 -9.67
C GLY A 260 -3.67 9.86 -9.40
N SER A 261 -3.79 8.99 -8.40
CA SER A 261 -2.81 7.94 -8.09
C SER A 261 -3.38 6.58 -8.47
N PHE A 262 -2.61 5.77 -9.19
CA PHE A 262 -3.08 4.53 -9.83
C PHE A 262 -2.22 3.36 -9.38
N VAL A 263 -2.87 2.25 -9.03
CA VAL A 263 -2.23 0.96 -8.77
C VAL A 263 -2.88 -0.08 -9.69
N VAL A 264 -2.10 -0.62 -10.62
CA VAL A 264 -2.60 -1.34 -11.78
C VAL A 264 -1.75 -2.58 -12.03
N ARG A 265 -2.39 -3.73 -12.24
CA ARG A 265 -1.70 -4.98 -12.62
C ARG A 265 -1.19 -4.95 -14.06
N ASN A 266 -0.46 -5.99 -14.43
CA ASN A 266 -0.17 -6.27 -15.84
C ASN A 266 -1.47 -6.40 -16.67
N HIS A 267 -1.38 -6.19 -17.99
CA HIS A 267 -2.52 -6.08 -18.91
C HIS A 267 -3.50 -4.94 -18.59
N ASN A 268 -3.04 -3.95 -17.80
CA ASN A 268 -3.79 -2.75 -17.46
C ASN A 268 -5.09 -3.01 -16.71
N THR A 269 -5.08 -3.97 -15.78
CA THR A 269 -6.22 -4.23 -14.89
C THR A 269 -6.10 -3.37 -13.62
N PRO A 270 -6.97 -2.37 -13.39
CA PRO A 270 -6.87 -1.51 -12.22
C PRO A 270 -7.19 -2.30 -10.94
N LEU A 271 -6.43 -2.05 -9.86
CA LEU A 271 -6.73 -2.55 -8.52
C LEU A 271 -7.42 -1.46 -7.70
N ILE A 272 -6.76 -0.32 -7.62
CA ILE A 272 -7.17 0.81 -6.81
C ILE A 272 -6.65 2.10 -7.44
N ILE A 273 -7.51 3.12 -7.50
CA ILE A 273 -7.22 4.42 -8.08
C ILE A 273 -7.87 5.48 -7.19
N ALA A 274 -7.10 6.49 -6.81
CA ALA A 274 -7.59 7.64 -6.08
C ALA A 274 -7.63 8.86 -6.99
N GLY A 275 -8.78 9.52 -7.08
CA GLY A 275 -8.97 10.75 -7.85
C GLY A 275 -8.18 11.93 -7.26
N GLY A 276 -7.67 12.78 -8.15
CA GLY A 276 -7.06 14.07 -7.81
C GLY A 276 -8.11 15.18 -7.75
N GLY A 277 -7.81 16.22 -6.97
CA GLY A 277 -8.68 17.38 -6.83
C GLY A 277 -8.64 18.30 -8.06
N ALA A 278 -9.69 19.08 -8.27
CA ALA A 278 -9.75 20.10 -9.31
C ALA A 278 -8.91 21.33 -8.99
N GLY A 279 -8.47 22.02 -10.03
CA GLY A 279 -8.05 23.41 -9.90
C GLY A 279 -9.23 24.33 -9.69
N ILE A 280 -8.93 25.56 -9.27
CA ILE A 280 -9.93 26.60 -8.96
C ILE A 280 -9.65 27.88 -9.74
N GLU A 281 -10.65 28.75 -9.79
CA GLU A 281 -10.56 30.11 -10.31
C GLU A 281 -11.13 31.11 -9.29
N SER A 282 -10.26 31.89 -8.62
CA SER A 282 -10.63 32.98 -7.71
C SER A 282 -11.73 32.59 -6.70
N ALA A 283 -11.69 31.33 -6.25
CA ALA A 283 -12.73 30.76 -5.41
C ALA A 283 -12.84 31.51 -4.07
N THR A 284 -14.03 31.98 -3.73
CA THR A 284 -14.35 32.68 -2.47
C THR A 284 -14.84 31.71 -1.39
N LEU A 285 -15.23 30.51 -1.79
CA LEU A 285 -15.70 29.43 -0.91
C LEU A 285 -15.24 28.05 -1.41
N ARG A 286 -15.42 27.03 -0.56
CA ARG A 286 -15.09 25.65 -0.93
C ARG A 286 -16.22 25.02 -1.76
N TYR A 287 -15.89 24.55 -2.95
CA TYR A 287 -16.77 23.71 -3.76
C TYR A 287 -16.54 22.23 -3.47
N SER A 288 -17.54 21.52 -2.98
CA SER A 288 -17.47 20.06 -2.79
C SER A 288 -17.21 19.31 -4.08
N ASN A 289 -17.65 19.85 -5.22
CA ASN A 289 -17.47 19.25 -6.54
C ASN A 289 -16.00 19.33 -7.02
N ALA A 290 -15.23 20.28 -6.50
CA ALA A 290 -13.80 20.38 -6.78
C ALA A 290 -13.00 19.27 -6.08
N ASP A 291 -13.51 18.74 -4.97
CA ASP A 291 -12.89 17.60 -4.29
C ASP A 291 -13.06 16.32 -5.11
N ALA A 292 -12.09 15.42 -5.04
CA ALA A 292 -12.16 14.14 -5.72
C ALA A 292 -13.27 13.24 -5.16
N SER A 293 -13.88 12.45 -6.05
CA SER A 293 -14.93 11.51 -5.71
C SER A 293 -14.35 10.18 -5.24
N VAL A 294 -14.97 9.54 -4.24
CA VAL A 294 -14.69 8.14 -3.88
C VAL A 294 -15.36 7.13 -4.81
N TYR A 295 -16.25 7.60 -5.69
CA TYR A 295 -16.95 6.79 -6.68
C TYR A 295 -16.28 6.88 -8.05
N THR A 296 -16.70 6.02 -8.97
CA THR A 296 -16.10 5.88 -10.30
C THR A 296 -16.27 7.08 -11.21
N ASN A 297 -17.31 7.88 -11.03
CA ASN A 297 -17.54 9.07 -11.85
C ASN A 297 -16.69 10.24 -11.36
N GLY A 298 -16.17 11.02 -12.30
CA GLY A 298 -15.63 12.33 -12.00
C GLY A 298 -16.76 13.28 -11.63
N ASN A 299 -16.45 14.26 -10.80
CA ASN A 299 -17.39 15.30 -10.41
C ASN A 299 -17.58 16.32 -11.53
N ALA A 300 -18.74 16.96 -11.53
CA ALA A 300 -19.01 18.14 -12.34
C ALA A 300 -18.17 19.33 -11.87
N ASN A 301 -18.08 20.37 -12.68
CA ASN A 301 -17.46 21.63 -12.28
C ASN A 301 -18.41 22.43 -11.35
N ALA A 302 -17.93 23.53 -10.79
CA ALA A 302 -18.76 24.43 -10.01
C ALA A 302 -18.45 25.89 -10.34
N GLY A 303 -19.45 26.76 -10.22
CA GLY A 303 -19.40 28.13 -10.75
C GLY A 303 -19.61 28.15 -12.26
N GLY A 304 -20.42 29.10 -12.74
CA GLY A 304 -20.76 29.23 -14.16
C GLY A 304 -21.59 28.07 -14.73
N THR A 305 -21.29 27.70 -15.96
CA THR A 305 -21.96 26.65 -16.73
C THR A 305 -21.65 25.25 -16.18
N HIS A 306 -22.68 24.43 -15.99
CA HIS A 306 -22.51 23.07 -15.47
C HIS A 306 -22.15 22.05 -16.57
N TRP A 307 -21.01 21.39 -16.41
CA TRP A 307 -20.50 20.29 -17.23
C TRP A 307 -20.19 19.07 -16.39
N GLU A 308 -20.57 17.91 -16.92
CA GLU A 308 -20.36 16.62 -16.26
C GLU A 308 -18.90 16.19 -16.29
N GLY A 309 -18.48 15.51 -15.22
CA GLY A 309 -17.23 14.76 -15.21
C GLY A 309 -17.29 13.54 -16.13
N GLY A 310 -16.13 12.93 -16.35
CA GLY A 310 -15.98 11.68 -17.05
C GLY A 310 -16.68 10.52 -16.33
N ARG A 311 -17.02 9.48 -17.10
CA ARG A 311 -17.75 8.31 -16.61
C ARG A 311 -17.14 7.01 -17.16
N ASN A 312 -17.36 5.91 -16.45
CA ASN A 312 -16.92 4.57 -16.87
C ASN A 312 -15.43 4.47 -17.20
N GLY A 313 -14.59 5.21 -16.47
CA GLY A 313 -13.15 5.20 -16.65
C GLY A 313 -12.64 6.18 -17.71
N ASN A 314 -13.51 7.03 -18.29
CA ASN A 314 -13.13 7.97 -19.34
C ASN A 314 -12.79 9.36 -18.78
N GLY A 315 -12.01 10.12 -19.54
CA GLY A 315 -11.77 11.54 -19.27
C GLY A 315 -13.03 12.38 -19.46
N ALA A 316 -13.07 13.57 -18.84
CA ALA A 316 -14.19 14.49 -19.03
C ALA A 316 -14.09 15.20 -20.38
N THR A 317 -15.19 15.24 -21.13
CA THR A 317 -15.21 15.76 -22.50
C THR A 317 -16.07 17.01 -22.70
N ALA A 318 -16.90 17.36 -21.72
CA ALA A 318 -17.81 18.50 -21.80
C ALA A 318 -17.08 19.82 -21.51
N ALA A 319 -17.36 20.82 -22.35
CA ALA A 319 -16.97 22.22 -22.25
C ALA A 319 -17.73 23.00 -23.34
N ASP A 320 -17.67 24.32 -23.32
CA ASP A 320 -18.21 25.20 -24.35
C ASP A 320 -17.12 25.76 -25.29
N SER A 321 -17.45 26.81 -26.05
CA SER A 321 -16.52 27.54 -26.91
C SER A 321 -15.70 28.62 -26.20
N GLY A 322 -15.86 28.78 -24.88
CA GLY A 322 -15.19 29.79 -24.08
C GLY A 322 -13.72 29.49 -23.78
N ASN A 323 -13.20 30.17 -22.76
CA ASN A 323 -11.83 29.99 -22.26
C ASN A 323 -11.77 28.93 -21.15
N SER A 324 -12.61 27.90 -21.27
CA SER A 324 -12.77 26.83 -20.28
C SER A 324 -11.55 25.90 -20.22
N GLY A 325 -11.20 25.46 -19.02
CA GLY A 325 -10.02 24.64 -18.74
C GLY A 325 -10.05 23.28 -19.44
N GLY A 326 -8.96 22.54 -19.29
CA GLY A 326 -8.88 21.16 -19.76
C GLY A 326 -9.66 20.22 -18.85
N GLY A 327 -10.33 19.23 -19.45
CA GLY A 327 -10.94 18.13 -18.70
C GLY A 327 -9.88 17.22 -18.08
N GLY A 328 -10.21 16.60 -16.95
CA GLY A 328 -9.37 15.57 -16.34
C GLY A 328 -9.26 14.33 -17.23
N GLY A 329 -8.11 13.66 -17.19
CA GLY A 329 -7.89 12.35 -17.80
C GLY A 329 -8.45 11.23 -16.93
N GLY A 330 -9.02 10.21 -17.57
CA GLY A 330 -9.49 8.99 -16.92
C GLY A 330 -8.45 7.87 -17.01
N PHE A 331 -8.90 6.65 -16.74
CA PHE A 331 -8.11 5.45 -16.95
C PHE A 331 -7.94 5.14 -18.44
N TYR A 332 -9.05 5.12 -19.19
CA TYR A 332 -9.09 4.68 -20.58
C TYR A 332 -8.81 5.78 -21.60
N SER A 333 -9.17 7.03 -21.29
CA SER A 333 -9.10 8.13 -22.25
C SER A 333 -8.67 9.45 -21.62
N SER A 334 -8.15 10.33 -22.47
CA SER A 334 -7.74 11.68 -22.09
C SER A 334 -8.96 12.60 -21.95
N GLY A 335 -8.83 13.65 -21.15
CA GLY A 335 -9.84 14.71 -21.09
C GLY A 335 -9.84 15.59 -22.34
N ARG A 336 -10.92 16.36 -22.52
CA ARG A 336 -11.05 17.29 -23.65
C ARG A 336 -9.97 18.35 -23.58
N SER A 337 -9.37 18.62 -24.75
CA SER A 337 -8.42 19.70 -24.99
C SER A 337 -9.09 20.83 -25.76
N SER A 338 -8.61 22.06 -25.60
CA SER A 338 -9.05 23.20 -26.40
C SER A 338 -8.49 23.15 -27.83
N THR A 339 -8.98 24.02 -28.73
CA THR A 339 -8.47 24.11 -30.11
C THR A 339 -6.99 24.50 -30.19
N ASN A 340 -6.48 25.21 -29.18
CA ASN A 340 -5.06 25.57 -29.07
C ASN A 340 -4.14 24.36 -28.88
N PHE A 341 -4.71 23.23 -28.46
CA PHE A 341 -4.00 21.97 -28.22
C PHE A 341 -4.52 20.83 -29.10
N GLY A 342 -5.11 21.16 -30.25
CA GLY A 342 -5.60 20.19 -31.23
C GLY A 342 -6.94 19.54 -30.87
N GLY A 343 -7.69 20.10 -29.91
CA GLY A 343 -9.08 19.72 -29.64
C GLY A 343 -10.09 20.43 -30.54
N SER A 344 -11.38 20.17 -30.31
CA SER A 344 -12.47 20.58 -31.21
C SER A 344 -13.26 21.81 -30.76
N GLN A 345 -13.11 22.25 -29.51
CA GLN A 345 -13.90 23.34 -28.93
C GLN A 345 -13.06 24.22 -28.01
N GLY A 346 -13.46 25.49 -27.84
CA GLY A 346 -12.90 26.46 -26.89
C GLY A 346 -11.43 26.83 -27.08
N ARG A 347 -10.96 27.81 -26.31
CA ARG A 347 -9.59 28.35 -26.37
C ARG A 347 -8.81 28.19 -25.06
N GLY A 348 -9.35 27.43 -24.10
CA GLY A 348 -8.73 27.24 -22.79
C GLY A 348 -7.62 26.18 -22.73
N GLY A 349 -7.60 25.38 -21.68
CA GLY A 349 -6.51 24.44 -21.36
C GLY A 349 -6.49 23.13 -22.17
N GLU A 350 -5.37 22.40 -22.10
CA GLU A 350 -5.26 21.04 -22.62
C GLU A 350 -5.83 20.05 -21.60
N GLY A 351 -6.54 19.03 -22.07
CA GLY A 351 -7.03 17.95 -21.24
C GLY A 351 -5.89 17.05 -20.75
N GLY A 352 -6.03 16.56 -19.52
CA GLY A 352 -5.08 15.60 -18.95
C GLY A 352 -5.06 14.30 -19.73
N LYS A 353 -3.89 13.71 -19.95
CA LYS A 353 -3.76 12.40 -20.58
C LYS A 353 -4.15 11.33 -19.57
N GLY A 354 -4.98 10.38 -20.00
CA GLY A 354 -5.39 9.28 -19.14
C GLY A 354 -4.25 8.31 -18.83
N PHE A 355 -4.47 7.38 -17.89
CA PHE A 355 -3.45 6.42 -17.47
C PHE A 355 -2.88 5.63 -18.66
N LEU A 356 -3.75 5.12 -19.53
CA LEU A 356 -3.33 4.37 -20.73
C LEU A 356 -2.61 5.23 -21.77
N GLN A 357 -2.70 6.56 -21.67
CA GLN A 357 -1.96 7.52 -22.49
C GLN A 357 -0.70 8.07 -21.78
N GLY A 358 -0.30 7.45 -20.66
CA GLY A 358 0.91 7.81 -19.92
C GLY A 358 0.69 8.84 -18.81
N GLY A 359 -0.55 9.28 -18.54
CA GLY A 359 -0.89 10.07 -17.36
C GLY A 359 -0.37 11.51 -17.33
N ALA A 360 0.20 12.02 -18.42
CA ALA A 360 0.72 13.39 -18.47
C ALA A 360 -0.37 14.43 -18.16
N GLY A 361 -0.06 15.40 -17.30
CA GLY A 361 -0.91 16.56 -17.06
C GLY A 361 -1.07 17.43 -18.31
N GLY A 362 -2.21 18.10 -18.40
CA GLY A 362 -2.53 19.03 -19.48
C GLY A 362 -1.72 20.31 -19.39
N ARG A 363 -1.29 20.85 -20.53
CA ARG A 363 -0.71 22.19 -20.64
C ARG A 363 -1.75 23.28 -20.38
N SER A 364 -1.31 24.38 -19.81
CA SER A 364 -2.07 25.63 -19.79
C SER A 364 -1.81 26.45 -21.05
N TYR A 365 -2.77 27.32 -21.40
CA TYR A 365 -2.63 28.20 -22.54
C TYR A 365 -1.61 29.32 -22.29
N VAL A 366 -1.65 29.94 -21.09
CA VAL A 366 -0.71 31.00 -20.70
C VAL A 366 -0.23 30.83 -19.24
N ASN A 367 0.86 31.52 -18.89
CA ASN A 367 1.45 31.61 -17.55
C ASN A 367 1.86 30.29 -16.85
N SER A 368 1.95 29.17 -17.59
CA SER A 368 2.52 27.90 -17.11
C SER A 368 1.86 27.31 -15.85
N VAL A 369 0.52 27.26 -15.83
CA VAL A 369 -0.30 26.55 -14.81
C VAL A 369 -0.83 25.18 -15.28
N PRO A 370 0.03 24.17 -15.53
CA PRO A 370 -0.40 22.88 -16.05
C PRO A 370 -1.17 22.07 -15.01
N GLY A 371 -1.88 21.05 -15.49
CA GLY A 371 -2.37 19.98 -14.62
C GLY A 371 -1.21 19.10 -14.12
N GLY A 372 -1.43 18.45 -12.99
CA GLY A 372 -0.49 17.52 -12.39
C GLY A 372 -0.42 16.20 -13.16
N PHE A 373 0.75 15.57 -13.14
CA PHE A 373 0.93 14.17 -13.58
C PHE A 373 -0.06 13.25 -12.85
N GLY A 374 -0.63 12.28 -13.56
CA GLY A 374 -1.82 11.53 -13.14
C GLY A 374 -3.11 12.04 -13.79
N GLY A 375 -3.00 12.77 -14.91
CA GLY A 375 -4.13 13.18 -15.74
C GLY A 375 -4.85 14.45 -15.29
N GLY A 376 -4.23 15.33 -14.50
CA GLY A 376 -4.82 16.64 -14.22
C GLY A 376 -4.97 17.48 -15.51
N GLY A 377 -6.09 18.16 -15.68
CA GLY A 377 -6.32 19.12 -16.77
C GLY A 377 -5.53 20.41 -16.56
N GLY A 378 -5.07 21.02 -17.66
CA GLY A 378 -4.45 22.35 -17.61
C GLY A 378 -5.49 23.46 -17.50
N ALA A 379 -5.16 24.57 -16.84
CA ALA A 379 -6.03 25.74 -16.82
C ALA A 379 -5.86 26.61 -18.07
N TYR A 380 -6.73 27.60 -18.25
CA TYR A 380 -6.46 28.68 -19.20
C TYR A 380 -5.25 29.52 -18.77
N GLY A 381 -5.26 29.99 -17.52
CA GLY A 381 -4.11 30.62 -16.85
C GLY A 381 -3.91 32.12 -17.10
N SER A 382 -4.85 32.85 -17.70
CA SER A 382 -4.68 34.29 -17.98
C SER A 382 -4.67 35.15 -16.71
N THR A 383 -4.10 36.35 -16.82
CA THR A 383 -4.03 37.34 -15.74
C THR A 383 -5.41 37.90 -15.35
N THR A 384 -6.42 37.71 -16.21
CA THR A 384 -7.81 38.15 -16.01
C THR A 384 -8.75 37.00 -15.62
N GLY A 385 -8.21 35.83 -15.24
CA GLY A 385 -9.01 34.62 -14.98
C GLY A 385 -9.09 33.68 -16.19
N GLY A 386 -10.04 32.75 -16.15
CA GLY A 386 -10.37 31.75 -17.16
C GLY A 386 -10.21 30.31 -16.68
N GLY A 387 -10.90 29.36 -17.30
CA GLY A 387 -11.30 28.16 -16.58
C GLY A 387 -10.20 27.25 -16.04
N ALA A 388 -10.50 26.70 -14.87
CA ALA A 388 -9.62 25.81 -14.12
C ALA A 388 -9.57 24.39 -14.69
N GLY A 389 -8.53 23.64 -14.35
CA GLY A 389 -8.36 22.25 -14.82
C GLY A 389 -9.12 21.22 -13.99
N GLY A 390 -9.71 20.22 -14.64
CA GLY A 390 -10.34 19.07 -13.97
C GLY A 390 -9.31 18.12 -13.34
N GLY A 391 -9.67 17.47 -12.23
CA GLY A 391 -8.82 16.48 -11.56
C GLY A 391 -8.69 15.18 -12.36
N GLY A 392 -7.51 14.55 -12.33
CA GLY A 392 -7.31 13.22 -12.94
C GLY A 392 -7.81 12.08 -12.05
N GLY A 393 -8.06 10.89 -12.60
CA GLY A 393 -8.53 9.76 -11.79
C GLY A 393 -8.94 8.54 -12.61
N TYR A 394 -9.76 7.66 -12.01
CA TYR A 394 -10.38 6.56 -12.74
C TYR A 394 -11.24 7.11 -13.87
N SER A 395 -12.15 8.04 -13.56
CA SER A 395 -12.72 8.94 -14.56
C SER A 395 -12.23 10.35 -14.30
N GLY A 396 -12.02 11.14 -15.35
CA GLY A 396 -11.55 12.51 -15.19
C GLY A 396 -12.64 13.44 -14.65
N GLY A 397 -12.28 14.45 -13.88
CA GLY A 397 -13.20 15.51 -13.45
C GLY A 397 -13.46 16.54 -14.55
N ALA A 398 -14.58 17.25 -14.44
CA ALA A 398 -15.03 18.20 -15.46
C ALA A 398 -14.04 19.36 -15.71
N SER A 399 -14.10 19.92 -16.91
CA SER A 399 -13.45 21.20 -17.27
C SER A 399 -14.02 22.33 -16.39
N GLY A 400 -13.22 23.31 -15.97
CA GLY A 400 -13.72 24.53 -15.33
C GLY A 400 -14.20 25.57 -16.35
N ASP A 401 -15.26 26.31 -16.01
CA ASP A 401 -15.75 27.45 -16.80
C ASP A 401 -14.86 28.68 -16.57
N ASN A 402 -14.90 29.68 -17.45
CA ASN A 402 -14.13 30.92 -17.35
C ASN A 402 -14.85 32.04 -16.58
N ASP A 403 -15.85 31.68 -15.77
CA ASP A 403 -16.49 32.58 -14.83
C ASP A 403 -15.65 32.69 -13.56
N VAL A 404 -15.58 33.89 -12.99
CA VAL A 404 -14.92 34.15 -11.70
C VAL A 404 -15.66 33.39 -10.60
N ASP A 405 -14.92 32.93 -9.59
CA ASP A 405 -15.46 32.12 -8.49
C ASP A 405 -16.01 30.79 -9.00
N SER A 406 -15.11 30.02 -9.62
CA SER A 406 -15.42 28.73 -10.22
C SER A 406 -14.32 27.70 -9.97
N SER A 407 -14.57 26.46 -10.41
CA SER A 407 -13.62 25.36 -10.29
C SER A 407 -13.89 24.31 -11.35
N GLY A 408 -12.89 23.49 -11.67
CA GLY A 408 -13.13 22.24 -12.37
C GLY A 408 -13.81 21.22 -11.47
N GLY A 409 -14.06 20.02 -12.01
CA GLY A 409 -14.52 18.88 -11.20
C GLY A 409 -13.37 18.02 -10.70
N GLY A 410 -13.52 17.43 -9.51
CA GLY A 410 -12.58 16.44 -8.98
C GLY A 410 -12.66 15.10 -9.73
N GLY A 411 -11.54 14.36 -9.78
CA GLY A 411 -11.48 13.05 -10.44
C GLY A 411 -12.24 11.96 -9.68
N GLY A 412 -12.69 10.94 -10.43
CA GLY A 412 -13.30 9.73 -9.88
C GLY A 412 -12.26 8.72 -9.37
N SER A 413 -12.67 7.84 -8.46
CA SER A 413 -11.85 6.80 -7.84
C SER A 413 -12.33 5.38 -8.20
N PHE A 414 -11.54 4.36 -7.88
CA PHE A 414 -11.86 2.96 -8.17
C PHE A 414 -11.23 2.04 -7.12
N ASN A 415 -11.95 0.99 -6.69
CA ASN A 415 -11.44 0.02 -5.73
C ASN A 415 -12.16 -1.32 -5.88
N ILE A 416 -11.41 -2.38 -6.24
CA ILE A 416 -11.91 -3.77 -6.28
C ILE A 416 -11.43 -4.62 -5.10
N GLY A 417 -10.74 -4.01 -4.13
CA GLY A 417 -10.25 -4.68 -2.94
C GLY A 417 -11.37 -4.99 -1.95
N ILE A 418 -11.07 -5.88 -1.02
CA ILE A 418 -11.91 -6.11 0.18
C ILE A 418 -11.49 -5.15 1.30
N ASP A 419 -12.24 -5.11 2.40
CA ASP A 419 -11.95 -4.28 3.59
C ASP A 419 -11.70 -2.81 3.25
N GLN A 420 -12.59 -2.27 2.40
CA GLN A 420 -12.43 -0.93 1.86
C GLN A 420 -12.62 0.14 2.92
N SER A 421 -11.78 1.17 2.86
CA SER A 421 -11.95 2.40 3.65
C SER A 421 -11.61 3.57 2.74
N ASN A 422 -12.63 4.32 2.34
CA ASN A 422 -12.52 5.35 1.33
C ASN A 422 -12.99 6.68 1.94
N SER A 423 -12.19 7.72 1.79
CA SER A 423 -12.50 9.08 2.23
C SER A 423 -12.35 10.01 1.04
N CYS A 424 -13.42 10.71 0.69
CA CYS A 424 -13.27 11.85 -0.22
C CYS A 424 -12.46 12.93 0.51
N CYS A 425 -12.01 13.94 -0.22
CA CYS A 425 -11.63 15.19 0.43
C CYS A 425 -10.43 15.09 1.40
N TYR A 426 -9.52 14.13 1.20
CA TYR A 426 -8.47 13.76 2.16
C TYR A 426 -7.20 14.59 1.99
N ASN A 427 -6.66 14.63 0.78
CA ASN A 427 -5.38 15.30 0.53
C ASN A 427 -5.62 16.77 0.19
N ASP A 428 -5.50 17.62 1.20
CA ASP A 428 -5.67 19.06 1.08
C ASP A 428 -4.42 19.80 0.62
N MET A 429 -3.28 19.11 0.52
CA MET A 429 -2.03 19.70 0.07
C MET A 429 -1.02 18.73 -0.52
N GLY A 430 -0.61 19.05 -1.75
CA GLY A 430 0.57 18.51 -2.38
C GLY A 430 0.29 17.27 -3.21
N HIS A 431 1.35 16.50 -3.43
CA HIS A 431 1.32 15.30 -4.25
C HIS A 431 0.54 14.17 -3.58
N GLY A 432 0.11 13.22 -4.39
CA GLY A 432 -0.40 11.95 -3.91
C GLY A 432 0.71 11.05 -3.38
N TYR A 433 0.30 9.87 -2.91
CA TYR A 433 1.20 8.78 -2.56
C TYR A 433 0.45 7.45 -2.61
N VAL A 434 1.20 6.35 -2.60
CA VAL A 434 0.64 5.01 -2.42
C VAL A 434 1.43 4.29 -1.33
N ILE A 435 0.74 3.72 -0.34
CA ILE A 435 1.35 2.86 0.69
C ILE A 435 0.91 1.42 0.42
N VAL A 436 1.86 0.49 0.45
CA VAL A 436 1.61 -0.94 0.30
C VAL A 436 2.18 -1.66 1.51
N THR A 437 1.31 -2.35 2.25
CA THR A 437 1.67 -3.09 3.46
C THR A 437 1.22 -4.55 3.35
N SER A 438 2.10 -5.52 3.60
CA SER A 438 1.70 -6.93 3.74
C SER A 438 0.85 -7.11 5.01
N VAL A 439 -0.26 -7.84 4.92
CA VAL A 439 -1.20 -8.09 6.02
C VAL A 439 -1.46 -9.57 6.27
#